data_AF-A0A950SFX6-F1
#
_entry.id   AF-A0A950SFX6-F1
#
_cell.length_a   1.000
_cell.length_b   1.000
_cell.length_c   1.000
_cell.angle_alpha   90.00
_cell.angle_beta   90.00
_cell.angle_gamma   90.00
#
_symmetry.space_group_name_H-M   'P 1'
#
loop_
_entity.id
_entity.type
_entity.pdbx_description
1 polymer ?
#
loop_
_entity_poly.entity_id
_entity_poly.type
_entity_poly.pdbx_seq_one_letter_code
_entity_poly.pdbx_strand_id
1 'polypeptide(L)'
;MTETLNTDVLVVGSGPAGGAAALSLATLGVDHVVITKYSWTANTPRAHITNQRTVEIFRDLGIEDDIKANGTPNHLMGDTVFCTSLSDDEIGRVRTWGTHPARHADYTLASPSEHCDLPQTLLEPILIGHAAARGSHIRFDTEYLGLRQHDQGVTVDVRDRVSGSRYTIEAKYVIGADGGRSKIAQDLGLPFEGQMDLAGSMNIVFHADLSEKVGHRPSVLYWVLQPGSDIGGIGMGLVRMVRPWDEWLVVWGYDINESPPQLDDEEAIRIVHNLIGDDTIPVTIRSTSLWGNNKMYATRYRAGRVFCMGDAVHRHPPSNGLGSNTSVQDAYNLAWKLAFVLRGAAGERLLDSYDEERAPVGKQIVLRANKSIEEFGPLYDALGFTDTSDPELMNEHMRARANDTPEAARQREQLRQALELKDYEFNAHGVELGQRYRSCAIVPDGTSEPPYTRDRDLYYHPTTWPGARLPHCWLGHEGHKVSTHDLAGKGRFALLTGISGQRWAAAAQLVSQRLGIEIAGLVIGPGREYTDLYDDWARLRDVAEDGCVLVRPDAHVAWRAQTIPDDPAAELRSALESILDREPESVDNDRALALQGEETK
;
A
#
# COMPACT_ATOMS: atom_id res chain seq x y z
N MET A 1 37.62 9.80 -19.83
CA MET A 1 36.72 10.43 -18.83
C MET A 1 35.61 9.42 -18.63
N THR A 2 35.40 8.92 -17.42
CA THR A 2 34.22 8.12 -17.11
C THR A 2 32.99 9.00 -17.30
N GLU A 3 32.04 8.58 -18.14
CA GLU A 3 30.78 9.30 -18.30
C GLU A 3 30.03 9.27 -16.97
N THR A 4 29.75 10.46 -16.43
CA THR A 4 29.05 10.61 -15.15
C THR A 4 27.70 11.27 -15.40
N LEU A 5 26.64 10.55 -15.06
CA LEU A 5 25.28 11.08 -15.04
C LEU A 5 25.04 11.76 -13.68
N ASN A 6 24.41 12.93 -13.65
CA ASN A 6 24.05 13.61 -12.40
C ASN A 6 22.53 13.70 -12.28
N THR A 7 22.00 13.55 -11.08
CA THR A 7 20.56 13.73 -10.79
C THR A 7 20.34 14.09 -9.32
N ASP A 8 19.18 14.62 -8.93
CA ASP A 8 18.89 14.82 -7.50
C ASP A 8 18.58 13.48 -6.81
N VAL A 9 17.76 12.63 -7.44
CA VAL A 9 17.36 11.33 -6.88
C VAL A 9 17.58 10.20 -7.88
N LEU A 10 18.31 9.16 -7.47
CA LEU A 10 18.37 7.90 -8.21
C LEU A 10 17.42 6.87 -7.59
N VAL A 11 16.48 6.36 -8.37
CA VAL A 11 15.61 5.24 -8.01
C VAL A 11 16.14 3.97 -8.63
N VAL A 12 16.43 2.95 -7.81
CA VAL A 12 16.91 1.65 -8.28
C VAL A 12 15.79 0.62 -8.14
N GLY A 13 15.23 0.20 -9.27
CA GLY A 13 14.09 -0.70 -9.37
C GLY A 13 12.84 0.00 -9.94
N SER A 14 12.09 -0.73 -10.77
CA SER A 14 10.91 -0.23 -11.48
C SER A 14 9.61 -0.95 -11.10
N GLY A 15 9.61 -1.74 -10.01
CA GLY A 15 8.41 -2.38 -9.47
C GLY A 15 7.45 -1.37 -8.83
N PRO A 16 6.40 -1.81 -8.10
CA PRO A 16 5.40 -0.91 -7.54
C PRO A 16 5.98 0.23 -6.69
N ALA A 17 6.98 -0.04 -5.84
CA ALA A 17 7.64 0.99 -5.04
C ALA A 17 8.39 2.02 -5.90
N GLY A 18 9.25 1.54 -6.82
CA GLY A 18 10.07 2.41 -7.66
C GLY A 18 9.25 3.20 -8.68
N GLY A 19 8.24 2.57 -9.29
CA GLY A 19 7.29 3.23 -10.19
C GLY A 19 6.47 4.30 -9.49
N ALA A 20 5.96 4.03 -8.28
CA ALA A 20 5.25 5.02 -7.48
C ALA A 20 6.16 6.16 -7.02
N ALA A 21 7.42 5.87 -6.67
CA ALA A 21 8.41 6.89 -6.32
C ALA A 21 8.71 7.79 -7.52
N ALA A 22 8.96 7.21 -8.69
CA ALA A 22 9.19 7.94 -9.93
C ALA A 22 8.00 8.85 -10.26
N LEU A 23 6.77 8.31 -10.24
CA LEU A 23 5.56 9.09 -10.51
C LEU A 23 5.37 10.23 -9.50
N SER A 24 5.58 9.97 -8.22
CA SER A 24 5.44 10.97 -7.16
C SER A 24 6.49 12.08 -7.29
N LEU A 25 7.76 11.71 -7.52
CA LEU A 25 8.87 12.65 -7.73
C LEU A 25 8.66 13.50 -9.00
N ALA A 26 8.21 12.88 -10.10
CA ALA A 26 7.90 13.59 -11.35
C ALA A 26 6.78 14.61 -11.15
N THR A 27 5.72 14.21 -10.44
CA THR A 27 4.59 15.09 -10.11
C THR A 27 5.02 16.29 -9.26
N LEU A 28 6.02 16.10 -8.40
CA LEU A 28 6.62 17.16 -7.58
C LEU A 28 7.72 17.95 -8.31
N GLY A 29 8.02 17.62 -9.56
CA GLY A 29 9.07 18.28 -10.35
C GLY A 29 10.48 18.09 -9.77
N VAL A 30 10.77 16.93 -9.18
CA VAL A 30 12.12 16.57 -8.72
C VAL A 30 12.89 15.93 -9.87
N ASP A 31 14.13 16.37 -10.11
CA ASP A 31 15.03 15.73 -11.08
C ASP A 31 15.43 14.34 -10.60
N HIS A 32 15.08 13.31 -11.36
CA HIS A 32 15.36 11.94 -10.96
C HIS A 32 15.55 10.99 -12.15
N VAL A 33 16.34 9.95 -11.88
CA VAL A 33 16.60 8.86 -12.82
C VAL A 33 16.13 7.56 -12.18
N VAL A 34 15.46 6.73 -12.97
CA VAL A 34 15.08 5.37 -12.60
C VAL A 34 15.96 4.40 -13.37
N ILE A 35 16.61 3.46 -12.67
CA ILE A 35 17.32 2.36 -13.31
C ILE A 35 16.68 1.03 -12.95
N THR A 36 16.67 0.09 -13.89
CA THR A 36 16.26 -1.29 -13.63
C THR A 36 17.05 -2.25 -14.51
N LYS A 37 17.45 -3.39 -13.95
CA LYS A 37 18.24 -4.40 -14.67
C LYS A 37 17.44 -5.20 -15.69
N TYR A 38 16.12 -5.11 -15.63
CA TYR A 38 15.20 -5.80 -16.54
C TYR A 38 15.01 -4.97 -17.80
N SER A 39 14.68 -5.63 -18.91
CA SER A 39 14.43 -4.96 -20.20
C SER A 39 13.03 -4.36 -20.30
N TRP A 40 12.13 -4.72 -19.37
CA TRP A 40 10.78 -4.18 -19.27
C TRP A 40 10.24 -4.32 -17.83
N THR A 41 9.00 -3.88 -17.62
CA THR A 41 8.22 -4.11 -16.38
C THR A 41 7.83 -5.59 -16.23
N ALA A 42 7.08 -5.89 -15.17
CA ALA A 42 6.44 -7.17 -14.90
C ALA A 42 6.03 -7.96 -16.15
N ASN A 43 6.49 -9.21 -16.25
CA ASN A 43 6.01 -10.18 -17.25
C ASN A 43 5.16 -11.31 -16.64
N THR A 44 4.88 -11.25 -15.33
CA THR A 44 4.00 -12.17 -14.61
C THR A 44 3.06 -11.40 -13.67
N PRO A 45 1.84 -11.91 -13.37
CA PRO A 45 0.80 -11.16 -12.68
C PRO A 45 1.17 -10.63 -11.28
N ARG A 46 1.95 -11.39 -10.49
CA ARG A 46 2.44 -11.02 -9.13
C ARG A 46 1.32 -10.40 -8.26
N ALA A 47 1.59 -9.35 -7.46
CA ALA A 47 0.55 -8.74 -6.63
C ALA A 47 -0.59 -8.15 -7.46
N HIS A 48 -1.80 -8.04 -6.88
CA HIS A 48 -3.00 -7.69 -7.65
C HIS A 48 -4.09 -6.96 -6.87
N ILE A 49 -4.30 -7.29 -5.60
CA ILE A 49 -5.22 -6.54 -4.76
C ILE A 49 -4.68 -5.12 -4.58
N THR A 50 -5.42 -4.14 -5.08
CA THR A 50 -5.15 -2.71 -4.90
C THR A 50 -6.19 -2.16 -3.93
N ASN A 51 -5.77 -1.84 -2.71
CA ASN A 51 -6.67 -1.39 -1.64
C ASN A 51 -6.99 0.11 -1.74
N GLN A 52 -7.97 0.55 -0.95
CA GLN A 52 -8.42 1.94 -0.91
C GLN A 52 -7.29 2.96 -0.75
N ARG A 53 -6.31 2.69 0.13
CA ARG A 53 -5.21 3.64 0.36
C ARG A 53 -4.37 3.87 -0.89
N THR A 54 -4.10 2.81 -1.64
CA THR A 54 -3.35 2.90 -2.88
C THR A 54 -4.14 3.60 -3.97
N VAL A 55 -5.44 3.33 -4.08
CA VAL A 55 -6.30 4.03 -5.05
C VAL A 55 -6.47 5.51 -4.70
N GLU A 56 -6.51 5.88 -3.41
CA GLU A 56 -6.46 7.29 -2.96
C GLU A 56 -5.17 7.99 -3.40
N ILE A 57 -4.02 7.31 -3.31
CA ILE A 57 -2.74 7.85 -3.79
C ILE A 57 -2.78 8.05 -5.29
N PHE A 58 -3.31 7.08 -6.04
CA PHE A 58 -3.49 7.20 -7.48
C PHE A 58 -4.49 8.28 -7.88
N ARG A 59 -5.51 8.52 -7.05
CA ARG A 59 -6.41 9.67 -7.18
C ARG A 59 -5.67 10.97 -6.97
N ASP A 60 -4.80 11.06 -5.95
CA ASP A 60 -4.01 12.26 -5.72
C ASP A 60 -3.08 12.55 -6.90
N LEU A 61 -2.41 11.51 -7.39
CA LEU A 61 -1.50 11.54 -8.54
C LEU A 61 -2.22 11.65 -9.89
N GLY A 62 -3.55 11.68 -9.93
CA GLY A 62 -4.35 11.91 -11.15
C GLY A 62 -4.37 10.74 -12.13
N ILE A 63 -4.26 9.50 -11.65
CA ILE A 63 -4.27 8.28 -12.47
C ILE A 63 -5.34 7.26 -12.03
N GLU A 64 -6.22 7.60 -11.07
CA GLU A 64 -7.27 6.69 -10.58
C GLU A 64 -8.16 6.14 -11.71
N ASP A 65 -8.49 6.96 -12.72
CA ASP A 65 -9.34 6.52 -13.83
C ASP A 65 -8.67 5.44 -14.68
N ASP A 66 -7.37 5.53 -14.92
CA ASP A 66 -6.62 4.48 -15.65
C ASP A 66 -6.53 3.20 -14.82
N ILE A 67 -6.40 3.32 -13.50
CA ILE A 67 -6.43 2.18 -12.57
C ILE A 67 -7.79 1.49 -12.64
N LYS A 68 -8.90 2.24 -12.59
CA LYS A 68 -10.26 1.70 -12.70
C LYS A 68 -10.57 1.12 -14.06
N ALA A 69 -10.06 1.73 -15.14
CA ALA A 69 -10.29 1.26 -16.50
C ALA A 69 -9.61 -0.09 -16.79
N ASN A 70 -8.46 -0.36 -16.14
CA ASN A 70 -7.70 -1.59 -16.34
C ASN A 70 -7.98 -2.65 -15.26
N GLY A 71 -8.37 -2.23 -14.06
CA GLY A 71 -8.62 -3.12 -12.94
C GLY A 71 -10.00 -3.80 -13.01
N THR A 72 -10.11 -4.98 -12.40
CA THR A 72 -11.41 -5.62 -12.16
C THR A 72 -12.08 -4.92 -10.96
N PRO A 73 -13.34 -4.48 -11.09
CA PRO A 73 -14.03 -3.71 -10.05
C PRO A 73 -14.38 -4.55 -8.81
N ASN A 74 -14.51 -3.89 -7.65
CA ASN A 74 -14.74 -4.52 -6.34
C ASN A 74 -15.89 -5.55 -6.31
N HIS A 75 -17.01 -5.26 -6.99
CA HIS A 75 -18.18 -6.13 -6.99
C HIS A 75 -17.96 -7.50 -7.65
N LEU A 76 -16.88 -7.69 -8.41
CA LEU A 76 -16.48 -8.98 -9.00
C LEU A 76 -15.41 -9.72 -8.17
N MET A 77 -14.97 -9.17 -7.05
CA MET A 77 -13.85 -9.71 -6.27
C MET A 77 -14.28 -10.56 -5.07
N GLY A 78 -15.51 -10.36 -4.59
CA GLY A 78 -15.84 -10.56 -3.18
C GLY A 78 -16.30 -11.94 -2.74
N ASP A 79 -16.65 -12.86 -3.63
CA ASP A 79 -17.19 -14.18 -3.25
C ASP A 79 -16.11 -15.24 -3.02
N THR A 80 -15.11 -14.96 -2.18
CA THR A 80 -14.00 -15.91 -1.93
C THR A 80 -14.51 -17.29 -1.53
N VAL A 81 -14.23 -18.28 -2.38
CA VAL A 81 -14.76 -19.64 -2.28
C VAL A 81 -13.72 -20.57 -1.68
N PHE A 82 -14.18 -21.52 -0.87
CA PHE A 82 -13.44 -22.67 -0.39
C PHE A 82 -14.13 -23.92 -0.95
N CYS A 83 -13.41 -24.73 -1.73
CA CYS A 83 -13.98 -25.88 -2.43
C CYS A 83 -12.98 -27.02 -2.57
N THR A 84 -13.43 -28.20 -2.99
CA THR A 84 -12.53 -29.32 -3.34
C THR A 84 -12.00 -29.20 -4.78
N SER A 85 -12.78 -28.59 -5.67
CA SER A 85 -12.37 -28.14 -7.01
C SER A 85 -13.35 -27.05 -7.47
N LEU A 86 -13.07 -26.39 -8.60
CA LEU A 86 -14.02 -25.42 -9.17
C LEU A 86 -15.32 -26.06 -9.68
N SER A 87 -15.32 -27.37 -9.96
CA SER A 87 -16.48 -28.08 -10.51
C SER A 87 -17.23 -28.94 -9.47
N ASP A 88 -16.62 -29.17 -8.31
CA ASP A 88 -17.15 -30.05 -7.27
C ASP A 88 -17.72 -29.27 -6.08
N ASP A 89 -17.49 -29.80 -4.88
CA ASP A 89 -18.14 -29.45 -3.63
C ASP A 89 -17.63 -28.11 -3.08
N GLU A 90 -18.55 -27.18 -2.84
CA GLU A 90 -18.27 -25.92 -2.14
C GLU A 90 -18.35 -26.17 -0.63
N ILE A 91 -17.20 -26.05 0.03
CA ILE A 91 -17.07 -26.22 1.48
C ILE A 91 -17.65 -25.00 2.19
N GLY A 92 -17.39 -23.80 1.66
CA GLY A 92 -17.94 -22.56 2.18
C GLY A 92 -17.47 -21.35 1.40
N ARG A 93 -17.97 -20.18 1.81
CA ARG A 93 -17.69 -18.91 1.15
C ARG A 93 -17.60 -17.78 2.16
N VAL A 94 -16.70 -16.84 1.92
CA VAL A 94 -16.54 -15.62 2.70
C VAL A 94 -16.77 -14.42 1.79
N ARG A 95 -17.53 -13.44 2.26
CA ARG A 95 -17.66 -12.15 1.58
C ARG A 95 -16.44 -11.29 1.92
N THR A 96 -15.65 -10.98 0.92
CA THR A 96 -14.30 -10.42 1.03
C THR A 96 -14.21 -9.02 0.45
N TRP A 97 -13.16 -8.28 0.82
CA TRP A 97 -12.87 -6.95 0.28
C TRP A 97 -14.02 -5.96 0.46
N GLY A 98 -14.70 -6.04 1.62
CA GLY A 98 -15.80 -5.14 1.97
C GLY A 98 -17.13 -5.44 1.27
N THR A 99 -17.28 -6.56 0.57
CA THR A 99 -18.51 -6.86 -0.20
C THR A 99 -19.71 -7.33 0.65
N HIS A 100 -19.50 -7.72 1.91
CA HIS A 100 -20.60 -8.02 2.82
C HIS A 100 -21.39 -6.72 3.13
N PRO A 101 -22.72 -6.67 3.09
CA PRO A 101 -23.48 -5.43 3.32
C PRO A 101 -23.12 -4.68 4.60
N ALA A 102 -22.90 -5.41 5.70
CA ALA A 102 -22.48 -4.82 6.98
C ALA A 102 -21.05 -4.22 6.95
N ARG A 103 -20.20 -4.67 6.04
CA ARG A 103 -18.84 -4.16 5.84
C ARG A 103 -18.77 -3.13 4.71
N HIS A 104 -19.61 -3.24 3.70
CA HIS A 104 -19.67 -2.33 2.57
C HIS A 104 -19.88 -0.87 3.02
N ALA A 105 -20.75 -0.66 4.02
CA ALA A 105 -20.93 0.67 4.61
C ALA A 105 -19.64 1.20 5.27
N ASP A 106 -18.91 0.38 6.03
CA ASP A 106 -17.63 0.76 6.63
C ASP A 106 -16.60 1.15 5.55
N TYR A 107 -16.52 0.38 4.46
CA TYR A 107 -15.60 0.63 3.34
C TYR A 107 -15.96 1.91 2.58
N THR A 108 -17.23 2.10 2.24
CA THR A 108 -17.72 3.30 1.54
C THR A 108 -17.55 4.58 2.37
N LEU A 109 -17.72 4.51 3.69
CA LEU A 109 -17.50 5.65 4.57
C LEU A 109 -16.02 6.00 4.77
N ALA A 110 -15.12 5.03 4.58
CA ALA A 110 -13.70 5.24 4.86
C ALA A 110 -12.93 5.95 3.75
N SER A 111 -13.38 5.89 2.49
CA SER A 111 -12.62 6.35 1.34
C SER A 111 -13.51 6.78 0.18
N PRO A 112 -13.12 7.79 -0.63
CA PRO A 112 -13.78 8.08 -1.90
C PRO A 112 -13.49 7.03 -2.98
N SER A 113 -12.55 6.12 -2.72
CA SER A 113 -12.10 5.09 -3.65
C SER A 113 -12.52 3.69 -3.19
N GLU A 114 -12.54 2.74 -4.12
CA GLU A 114 -12.86 1.33 -3.88
C GLU A 114 -11.63 0.45 -4.15
N HIS A 115 -11.60 -0.75 -3.56
CA HIS A 115 -10.62 -1.77 -3.95
C HIS A 115 -10.81 -2.16 -5.42
N CYS A 116 -9.73 -2.59 -6.06
CA CYS A 116 -9.79 -3.27 -7.36
C CYS A 116 -8.74 -4.37 -7.47
N ASP A 117 -8.91 -5.27 -8.43
CA ASP A 117 -7.89 -6.23 -8.82
C ASP A 117 -7.13 -5.71 -10.05
N LEU A 118 -5.85 -5.40 -9.87
CA LEU A 118 -4.98 -4.91 -10.94
C LEU A 118 -3.62 -5.61 -10.85
N PRO A 119 -3.35 -6.65 -11.68
CA PRO A 119 -2.08 -7.35 -11.66
C PRO A 119 -0.90 -6.42 -12.03
N GLN A 120 0.31 -6.74 -11.54
CA GLN A 120 1.50 -5.92 -11.79
C GLN A 120 1.88 -5.79 -13.27
N THR A 121 1.47 -6.75 -14.13
CA THR A 121 1.62 -6.64 -15.59
C THR A 121 0.88 -5.45 -16.19
N LEU A 122 -0.15 -4.95 -15.51
CA LEU A 122 -0.90 -3.76 -15.91
C LEU A 122 -0.54 -2.55 -15.06
N LEU A 123 -0.37 -2.72 -13.74
CA LEU A 123 -0.03 -1.60 -12.85
C LEU A 123 1.33 -0.97 -13.16
N GLU A 124 2.39 -1.77 -13.33
CA GLU A 124 3.74 -1.23 -13.51
C GLU A 124 3.88 -0.37 -14.79
N PRO A 125 3.37 -0.79 -15.98
CA PRO A 125 3.33 0.07 -17.15
C PRO A 125 2.57 1.39 -16.94
N ILE A 126 1.45 1.38 -16.20
CA ILE A 126 0.70 2.61 -15.90
C ILE A 126 1.59 3.56 -15.09
N LEU A 127 2.23 3.08 -14.02
CA LEU A 127 3.10 3.91 -13.17
C LEU A 127 4.28 4.48 -13.96
N ILE A 128 5.01 3.62 -14.67
CA ILE A 128 6.19 3.98 -15.46
C ILE A 128 5.82 4.92 -16.61
N GLY A 129 4.70 4.66 -17.29
CA GLY A 129 4.20 5.49 -18.39
C GLY A 129 3.85 6.91 -17.94
N HIS A 130 3.09 7.03 -16.84
CA HIS A 130 2.73 8.34 -16.27
C HIS A 130 3.95 9.08 -15.70
N ALA A 131 4.89 8.37 -15.08
CA ALA A 131 6.13 8.95 -14.58
C ALA A 131 6.97 9.52 -15.74
N ALA A 132 7.18 8.72 -16.79
CA ALA A 132 7.90 9.16 -18.00
C ALA A 132 7.22 10.35 -18.68
N ALA A 133 5.88 10.34 -18.79
CA ALA A 133 5.11 11.46 -19.36
C ALA A 133 5.26 12.76 -18.56
N ARG A 134 5.64 12.67 -17.28
CA ARG A 134 5.89 13.80 -16.37
C ARG A 134 7.37 14.14 -16.21
N GLY A 135 8.25 13.54 -17.01
CA GLY A 135 9.67 13.88 -17.07
C GLY A 135 10.62 12.93 -16.35
N SER A 136 10.16 11.78 -15.82
CA SER A 136 11.07 10.76 -15.28
C SER A 136 12.02 10.22 -16.36
N HIS A 137 13.33 10.21 -16.05
CA HIS A 137 14.33 9.59 -16.93
C HIS A 137 14.49 8.11 -16.59
N ILE A 138 13.93 7.22 -17.41
CA ILE A 138 13.87 5.79 -17.11
C ILE A 138 14.85 5.01 -17.98
N ARG A 139 15.73 4.24 -17.34
CA ARG A 139 16.75 3.41 -17.99
C ARG A 139 16.56 1.93 -17.63
N PHE A 140 15.93 1.21 -18.55
CA PHE A 140 15.91 -0.25 -18.53
C PHE A 140 17.31 -0.82 -18.82
N ASP A 141 17.47 -2.12 -18.63
CA ASP A 141 18.72 -2.86 -18.84
C ASP A 141 19.93 -2.24 -18.12
N THR A 142 19.72 -1.50 -17.03
CA THR A 142 20.77 -0.83 -16.25
C THR A 142 20.83 -1.42 -14.85
N GLU A 143 21.91 -2.12 -14.56
CA GLU A 143 22.11 -2.87 -13.32
C GLU A 143 22.95 -2.10 -12.31
N TYR A 144 22.42 -1.96 -11.10
CA TYR A 144 23.17 -1.48 -9.94
C TYR A 144 24.28 -2.46 -9.55
N LEU A 145 25.50 -1.95 -9.31
CA LEU A 145 26.66 -2.74 -8.91
C LEU A 145 27.13 -2.44 -7.48
N GLY A 146 26.96 -1.21 -7.01
CA GLY A 146 27.45 -0.76 -5.71
C GLY A 146 27.29 0.75 -5.53
N LEU A 147 27.41 1.22 -4.30
CA LEU A 147 27.36 2.65 -3.97
C LEU A 147 28.42 3.05 -2.95
N ARG A 148 28.75 4.34 -2.94
CA ARG A 148 29.59 5.00 -1.94
C ARG A 148 28.94 6.33 -1.56
N GLN A 149 28.72 6.54 -0.26
CA GLN A 149 28.16 7.79 0.26
C GLN A 149 29.27 8.77 0.63
N HIS A 150 28.99 10.07 0.49
CA HIS A 150 29.83 11.17 0.97
C HIS A 150 28.93 12.33 1.42
N ASP A 151 29.52 13.37 2.00
CA ASP A 151 28.77 14.46 2.66
C ASP A 151 27.72 15.13 1.75
N GLN A 152 28.01 15.21 0.46
CA GLN A 152 27.21 15.90 -0.55
C GLN A 152 26.30 14.99 -1.40
N GLY A 153 26.37 13.66 -1.25
CA GLY A 153 25.64 12.76 -2.15
C GLY A 153 26.06 11.30 -2.09
N VAL A 154 25.71 10.57 -3.14
CA VAL A 154 25.95 9.15 -3.31
C VAL A 154 26.43 8.90 -4.74
N THR A 155 27.62 8.31 -4.87
CA THR A 155 28.13 7.80 -6.14
C THR A 155 27.67 6.36 -6.31
N VAL A 156 26.98 6.06 -7.41
CA VAL A 156 26.46 4.72 -7.73
C VAL A 156 27.12 4.16 -8.98
N ASP A 157 27.74 2.99 -8.85
CA ASP A 157 28.31 2.24 -9.97
C ASP A 157 27.21 1.42 -10.65
N VAL A 158 27.09 1.55 -11.97
CA VAL A 158 26.10 0.83 -12.77
C VAL A 158 26.72 0.16 -14.00
N ARG A 159 26.03 -0.87 -14.50
CA ARG A 159 26.33 -1.52 -15.78
C ARG A 159 25.13 -1.43 -16.71
N ASP A 160 25.34 -0.87 -17.88
CA ASP A 160 24.44 -1.06 -19.01
C ASP A 160 24.60 -2.50 -19.52
N ARG A 161 23.51 -3.27 -19.49
CA ARG A 161 23.47 -4.69 -19.87
C ARG A 161 23.37 -4.88 -21.39
N VAL A 162 23.00 -3.84 -22.14
CA VAL A 162 22.99 -3.87 -23.61
C VAL A 162 24.40 -3.68 -24.15
N SER A 163 25.10 -2.64 -23.70
CA SER A 163 26.46 -2.34 -24.20
C SER A 163 27.57 -3.06 -23.41
N GLY A 164 27.28 -3.51 -22.18
CA GLY A 164 28.28 -4.04 -21.24
C GLY A 164 29.10 -2.96 -20.54
N SER A 165 28.87 -1.68 -20.86
CA SER A 165 29.65 -0.55 -20.34
C SER A 165 29.35 -0.30 -18.87
N ARG A 166 30.39 0.06 -18.11
CA ARG A 166 30.28 0.51 -16.71
C ARG A 166 30.46 2.01 -16.63
N TYR A 167 29.61 2.66 -15.85
CA TYR A 167 29.63 4.10 -15.62
C TYR A 167 29.09 4.44 -14.24
N THR A 168 29.16 5.72 -13.86
CA THR A 168 28.76 6.20 -12.54
C THR A 168 27.57 7.16 -12.65
N ILE A 169 26.67 7.08 -11.67
CA ILE A 169 25.60 8.06 -11.45
C ILE A 169 25.88 8.76 -10.11
N GLU A 170 25.99 10.08 -10.13
CA GLU A 170 26.04 10.90 -8.92
C GLU A 170 24.63 11.39 -8.59
N ALA A 171 24.16 11.08 -7.38
CA ALA A 171 22.85 11.48 -6.89
C ALA A 171 22.95 12.14 -5.52
N LYS A 172 22.08 13.10 -5.21
CA LYS A 172 21.99 13.64 -3.83
C LYS A 172 21.39 12.60 -2.87
N TYR A 173 20.40 11.85 -3.35
CA TYR A 173 19.77 10.75 -2.61
C TYR A 173 19.53 9.53 -3.50
N VAL A 174 19.48 8.35 -2.89
CA VAL A 174 19.17 7.09 -3.58
C VAL A 174 17.98 6.42 -2.93
N ILE A 175 17.05 5.94 -3.75
CA ILE A 175 15.93 5.08 -3.37
C ILE A 175 16.22 3.65 -3.82
N GLY A 176 16.44 2.75 -2.86
CA GLY A 176 16.53 1.31 -3.06
C GLY A 176 15.15 0.65 -3.10
N ALA A 177 14.63 0.48 -4.30
CA ALA A 177 13.38 -0.23 -4.60
C ALA A 177 13.66 -1.53 -5.38
N ASP A 178 14.78 -2.19 -5.08
CA ASP A 178 15.38 -3.28 -5.84
C ASP A 178 14.88 -4.69 -5.44
N GLY A 179 13.84 -4.75 -4.61
CA GLY A 179 13.02 -5.93 -4.38
C GLY A 179 13.49 -6.87 -3.26
N GLY A 180 12.88 -8.06 -3.18
CA GLY A 180 13.06 -9.01 -2.06
C GLY A 180 14.47 -9.58 -1.85
N ARG A 181 15.40 -9.34 -2.77
CA ARG A 181 16.84 -9.66 -2.63
C ARG A 181 17.68 -8.40 -2.78
N SER A 182 17.24 -7.33 -2.11
CA SER A 182 17.85 -6.01 -2.21
C SER A 182 19.34 -6.05 -1.92
N LYS A 183 20.13 -5.73 -2.94
CA LYS A 183 21.57 -5.55 -2.80
C LYS A 183 21.88 -4.23 -2.10
N ILE A 184 21.05 -3.21 -2.31
CA ILE A 184 21.22 -1.91 -1.64
C ILE A 184 21.06 -2.07 -0.13
N ALA A 185 20.01 -2.75 0.34
CA ALA A 185 19.83 -3.01 1.77
C ALA A 185 21.01 -3.79 2.37
N GLN A 186 21.59 -4.72 1.62
CA GLN A 186 22.80 -5.46 2.01
C GLN A 186 24.04 -4.54 2.08
N ASP A 187 24.28 -3.72 1.05
CA ASP A 187 25.42 -2.80 0.98
C ASP A 187 25.40 -1.76 2.10
N LEU A 188 24.20 -1.36 2.53
CA LEU A 188 24.00 -0.46 3.68
C LEU A 188 24.10 -1.17 5.03
N GLY A 189 24.07 -2.50 5.07
CA GLY A 189 24.01 -3.28 6.30
C GLY A 189 22.74 -3.00 7.11
N LEU A 190 21.58 -2.82 6.44
CA LEU A 190 20.33 -2.56 7.17
C LEU A 190 20.00 -3.74 8.10
N PRO A 191 19.58 -3.47 9.35
CA PRO A 191 19.20 -4.51 10.29
C PRO A 191 17.85 -5.12 9.89
N PHE A 192 17.78 -6.45 9.85
CA PHE A 192 16.55 -7.20 9.62
C PHE A 192 16.23 -8.13 10.79
N GLU A 193 14.95 -8.28 11.07
CA GLU A 193 14.40 -9.30 11.95
C GLU A 193 13.56 -10.30 11.13
N GLY A 194 13.50 -11.55 11.60
CA GLY A 194 12.70 -12.61 10.98
C GLY A 194 13.52 -13.64 10.20
N GLN A 195 12.88 -14.36 9.29
CA GLN A 195 13.42 -15.52 8.56
C GLN A 195 13.00 -15.49 7.07
N MET A 196 13.89 -15.93 6.19
CA MET A 196 13.62 -16.11 4.74
C MET A 196 13.28 -17.57 4.44
N ASP A 197 12.62 -17.80 3.30
CA ASP A 197 12.40 -19.11 2.68
C ASP A 197 11.75 -20.15 3.64
N LEU A 198 10.66 -19.74 4.31
CA LEU A 198 9.90 -20.59 5.23
C LEU A 198 9.13 -21.73 4.55
N ALA A 199 8.70 -21.53 3.30
CA ALA A 199 7.94 -22.51 2.52
C ALA A 199 8.14 -22.28 1.02
N GLY A 200 8.08 -23.34 0.23
CA GLY A 200 8.14 -23.29 -1.23
C GLY A 200 6.75 -23.19 -1.84
N SER A 201 6.60 -22.32 -2.84
CA SER A 201 5.37 -22.13 -3.61
C SER A 201 5.69 -22.15 -5.11
N MET A 202 4.78 -22.70 -5.91
CA MET A 202 4.81 -22.63 -7.36
C MET A 202 3.64 -21.80 -7.88
N ASN A 203 3.88 -21.08 -8.98
CA ASN A 203 2.83 -20.42 -9.75
C ASN A 203 2.72 -21.07 -11.13
N ILE A 204 1.49 -21.31 -11.58
CA ILE A 204 1.18 -21.71 -12.96
C ILE A 204 0.21 -20.68 -13.53
N VAL A 205 0.66 -19.92 -14.53
CA VAL A 205 -0.21 -18.98 -15.26
C VAL A 205 -0.80 -19.69 -16.46
N PHE A 206 -2.11 -19.62 -16.64
CA PHE A 206 -2.81 -20.32 -17.70
C PHE A 206 -4.02 -19.55 -18.24
N HIS A 207 -4.46 -19.91 -19.44
CA HIS A 207 -5.76 -19.51 -19.97
C HIS A 207 -6.72 -20.69 -19.99
N ALA A 208 -7.95 -20.42 -19.59
CA ALA A 208 -9.11 -21.29 -19.72
C ALA A 208 -10.36 -20.44 -19.50
N ASP A 209 -11.39 -20.61 -20.33
CA ASP A 209 -12.69 -20.01 -20.07
C ASP A 209 -13.41 -20.79 -18.97
N LEU A 210 -13.46 -20.20 -17.78
CA LEU A 210 -14.13 -20.78 -16.60
C LEU A 210 -15.44 -20.06 -16.28
N SER A 211 -15.98 -19.25 -17.19
CA SER A 211 -17.17 -18.41 -16.97
C SER A 211 -18.35 -19.21 -16.42
N GLU A 212 -18.61 -20.41 -16.95
CA GLU A 212 -19.70 -21.28 -16.48
C GLU A 212 -19.49 -21.80 -15.04
N LYS A 213 -18.22 -22.00 -14.64
CA LYS A 213 -17.85 -22.55 -13.32
C LYS A 213 -17.86 -21.48 -12.22
N VAL A 214 -17.57 -20.22 -12.58
CA VAL A 214 -17.29 -19.15 -11.61
C VAL A 214 -18.18 -17.91 -11.74
N GLY A 215 -18.79 -17.65 -12.90
CA GLY A 215 -19.51 -16.39 -13.16
C GLY A 215 -20.71 -16.12 -12.24
N HIS A 216 -21.28 -17.17 -11.66
CA HIS A 216 -22.38 -17.09 -10.68
C HIS A 216 -21.91 -16.85 -9.23
N ARG A 217 -20.59 -16.84 -9.00
CA ARG A 217 -19.93 -16.65 -7.69
C ARG A 217 -18.60 -15.90 -7.89
N PRO A 218 -18.66 -14.63 -8.35
CA PRO A 218 -17.49 -13.90 -8.83
C PRO A 218 -16.49 -13.60 -7.71
N SER A 219 -15.27 -14.09 -7.86
CA SER A 219 -14.20 -13.94 -6.89
C SER A 219 -12.84 -13.76 -7.56
N VAL A 220 -11.95 -13.06 -6.88
CA VAL A 220 -10.52 -13.02 -7.23
C VAL A 220 -9.77 -14.27 -6.73
N LEU A 221 -10.29 -14.97 -5.71
CA LEU A 221 -9.66 -16.13 -5.07
C LEU A 221 -10.66 -17.30 -4.93
N TYR A 222 -10.24 -18.47 -5.42
CA TYR A 222 -10.90 -19.75 -5.19
C TYR A 222 -9.88 -20.67 -4.51
N TRP A 223 -10.08 -20.92 -3.22
CA TRP A 223 -9.21 -21.78 -2.45
C TRP A 223 -9.65 -23.23 -2.59
N VAL A 224 -8.71 -24.09 -2.98
CA VAL A 224 -8.98 -25.46 -3.40
C VAL A 224 -8.27 -26.45 -2.48
N LEU A 225 -9.06 -27.31 -1.83
CA LEU A 225 -8.61 -28.40 -0.98
C LEU A 225 -8.47 -29.68 -1.80
N GLN A 226 -7.23 -30.04 -2.10
CA GLN A 226 -6.85 -31.29 -2.74
C GLN A 226 -5.72 -31.95 -1.93
N PRO A 227 -5.50 -33.27 -2.05
CA PRO A 227 -4.37 -33.92 -1.39
C PRO A 227 -3.04 -33.23 -1.74
N GLY A 228 -2.22 -32.99 -0.73
CA GLY A 228 -0.98 -32.21 -0.79
C GLY A 228 -1.15 -30.70 -0.67
N SER A 229 -2.37 -30.18 -0.49
CA SER A 229 -2.62 -28.72 -0.38
C SER A 229 -2.07 -28.06 0.89
N ASP A 230 -1.77 -28.84 1.92
CA ASP A 230 -1.18 -28.44 3.20
C ASP A 230 0.37 -28.41 3.18
N ILE A 231 1.01 -28.93 2.12
CA ILE A 231 2.47 -29.01 2.01
C ILE A 231 3.02 -27.69 1.48
N GLY A 232 3.75 -26.95 2.33
CA GLY A 232 4.38 -25.68 1.94
C GLY A 232 3.35 -24.63 1.51
N GLY A 233 3.66 -23.82 0.50
CA GLY A 233 2.66 -22.94 -0.12
C GLY A 233 2.20 -21.78 0.76
N ILE A 234 1.00 -21.28 0.47
CA ILE A 234 0.38 -20.12 1.15
C ILE A 234 -0.73 -20.54 2.12
N GLY A 235 -0.64 -21.76 2.64
CA GLY A 235 -1.63 -22.37 3.52
C GLY A 235 -2.56 -23.35 2.82
N MET A 236 -2.92 -23.12 1.56
CA MET A 236 -3.80 -24.00 0.76
C MET A 236 -3.62 -23.74 -0.74
N GLY A 237 -4.08 -24.68 -1.58
CA GLY A 237 -4.14 -24.49 -3.03
C GLY A 237 -5.06 -23.33 -3.41
N LEU A 238 -4.69 -22.59 -4.46
CA LEU A 238 -5.43 -21.41 -4.90
C LEU A 238 -5.53 -21.37 -6.41
N VAL A 239 -6.75 -21.18 -6.92
CA VAL A 239 -7.00 -20.70 -8.29
C VAL A 239 -7.40 -19.23 -8.20
N ARG A 240 -6.53 -18.36 -8.70
CA ARG A 240 -6.67 -16.92 -8.68
C ARG A 240 -7.04 -16.40 -10.05
N MET A 241 -8.03 -15.51 -10.11
CA MET A 241 -8.36 -14.77 -11.33
C MET A 241 -7.28 -13.70 -11.63
N VAL A 242 -6.82 -13.65 -12.87
CA VAL A 242 -5.97 -12.57 -13.42
C VAL A 242 -6.81 -11.66 -14.31
N ARG A 243 -7.63 -12.25 -15.18
CA ARG A 243 -8.67 -11.56 -15.95
C ARG A 243 -9.99 -12.36 -15.91
N PRO A 244 -11.14 -11.70 -15.69
CA PRO A 244 -12.42 -12.40 -15.64
C PRO A 244 -12.85 -12.82 -17.05
N TRP A 245 -13.14 -14.09 -17.35
CA TRP A 245 -12.92 -15.31 -16.56
C TRP A 245 -12.04 -16.28 -17.36
N ASP A 246 -11.01 -15.73 -18.02
CA ASP A 246 -10.23 -16.39 -19.07
C ASP A 246 -8.72 -16.50 -18.76
N GLU A 247 -8.18 -15.66 -17.87
CA GLU A 247 -6.78 -15.68 -17.45
C GLU A 247 -6.66 -15.92 -15.95
N TRP A 248 -5.81 -16.88 -15.58
CA TRP A 248 -5.77 -17.45 -14.25
C TRP A 248 -4.33 -17.74 -13.79
N LEU A 249 -4.18 -17.82 -12.47
CA LEU A 249 -2.95 -18.21 -11.81
C LEU A 249 -3.26 -19.26 -10.73
N VAL A 250 -2.61 -20.41 -10.80
CA VAL A 250 -2.58 -21.37 -9.69
C VAL A 250 -1.43 -21.04 -8.76
N VAL A 251 -1.68 -21.05 -7.44
CA VAL A 251 -0.63 -21.16 -6.42
C VAL A 251 -0.74 -22.53 -5.76
N TRP A 252 0.38 -23.26 -5.72
CA TRP A 252 0.46 -24.56 -5.07
C TRP A 252 1.75 -24.70 -4.27
N GLY A 253 1.71 -25.37 -3.13
CA GLY A 253 2.86 -25.54 -2.26
C GLY A 253 3.76 -26.71 -2.66
N TYR A 254 5.02 -26.69 -2.24
CA TYR A 254 5.91 -27.84 -2.29
C TYR A 254 6.85 -27.84 -1.08
N ASP A 255 7.35 -29.02 -0.69
CA ASP A 255 8.33 -29.13 0.40
C ASP A 255 9.67 -28.53 -0.05
N ILE A 256 10.07 -27.44 0.58
CA ILE A 256 11.33 -26.73 0.26
C ILE A 256 12.58 -27.54 0.64
N ASN A 257 12.44 -28.57 1.48
CA ASN A 257 13.54 -29.47 1.86
C ASN A 257 13.76 -30.60 0.84
N GLU A 258 12.83 -30.78 -0.09
CA GLU A 258 12.96 -31.73 -1.19
C GLU A 258 13.53 -31.07 -2.45
N SER A 259 13.75 -31.88 -3.49
CA SER A 259 14.16 -31.34 -4.78
C SER A 259 13.03 -30.49 -5.36
N PRO A 260 13.31 -29.28 -5.87
CA PRO A 260 12.27 -28.45 -6.48
C PRO A 260 11.53 -29.20 -7.58
N PRO A 261 10.19 -29.09 -7.64
CA PRO A 261 9.40 -29.84 -8.61
C PRO A 261 9.78 -29.42 -10.04
N GLN A 262 9.92 -30.41 -10.93
CA GLN A 262 10.01 -30.16 -12.36
C GLN A 262 8.61 -30.01 -12.93
N LEU A 263 8.23 -28.77 -13.24
CA LEU A 263 6.94 -28.44 -13.84
C LEU A 263 7.11 -28.29 -15.35
N ASP A 264 6.92 -29.38 -16.09
CA ASP A 264 6.66 -29.29 -17.53
C ASP A 264 5.18 -28.96 -17.80
N ASP A 265 4.85 -28.71 -19.07
CA ASP A 265 3.50 -28.31 -19.46
C ASP A 265 2.47 -29.41 -19.18
N GLU A 266 2.83 -30.69 -19.33
CA GLU A 266 1.91 -31.82 -19.08
C GLU A 266 1.54 -31.90 -17.59
N GLU A 267 2.53 -31.78 -16.71
CA GLU A 267 2.32 -31.78 -15.26
C GLU A 267 1.54 -30.54 -14.81
N ALA A 268 1.86 -29.36 -15.39
CA ALA A 268 1.14 -28.14 -15.10
C ALA A 268 -0.34 -28.21 -15.52
N ILE A 269 -0.63 -28.76 -16.70
CA ILE A 269 -2.00 -28.99 -17.17
C ILE A 269 -2.73 -29.95 -16.23
N ARG A 270 -2.08 -31.05 -15.82
CA ARG A 270 -2.66 -32.01 -14.87
C ARG A 270 -3.04 -31.37 -13.55
N ILE A 271 -2.17 -30.54 -12.97
CA ILE A 271 -2.46 -29.78 -11.74
C ILE A 271 -3.65 -28.84 -11.97
N VAL A 272 -3.65 -28.09 -13.06
CA VAL A 272 -4.74 -27.15 -13.38
C VAL A 272 -6.07 -27.88 -13.53
N HIS A 273 -6.13 -28.99 -14.27
CA HIS A 273 -7.34 -29.80 -14.43
C HIS A 273 -7.84 -30.39 -13.10
N ASN A 274 -6.94 -30.84 -12.24
CA ASN A 274 -7.31 -31.33 -10.90
C ASN A 274 -7.97 -30.22 -10.05
N LEU A 275 -7.44 -28.99 -10.09
CA LEU A 275 -8.00 -27.86 -9.35
C LEU A 275 -9.31 -27.34 -9.95
N ILE A 276 -9.46 -27.43 -11.28
CA ILE A 276 -10.71 -27.14 -11.97
C ILE A 276 -11.77 -28.22 -11.70
N GLY A 277 -11.37 -29.49 -11.58
CA GLY A 277 -12.25 -30.65 -11.49
C GLY A 277 -12.92 -31.02 -12.82
N ASP A 278 -12.36 -30.59 -13.95
CA ASP A 278 -12.91 -30.83 -15.29
C ASP A 278 -11.76 -30.83 -16.32
N ASP A 279 -11.36 -32.02 -16.77
CA ASP A 279 -10.28 -32.23 -17.74
C ASP A 279 -10.71 -31.97 -19.20
N THR A 280 -12.00 -31.71 -19.42
CA THR A 280 -12.54 -31.41 -20.76
C THR A 280 -12.34 -29.94 -21.15
N ILE A 281 -12.02 -29.08 -20.18
CA ILE A 281 -11.78 -27.65 -20.42
C ILE A 281 -10.42 -27.45 -21.10
N PRO A 282 -10.36 -26.76 -22.26
CA PRO A 282 -9.09 -26.41 -22.89
C PRO A 282 -8.26 -25.49 -22.00
N VAL A 283 -7.03 -25.92 -21.69
CA VAL A 283 -6.06 -25.18 -20.88
C VAL A 283 -4.83 -24.86 -21.72
N THR A 284 -4.36 -23.62 -21.66
CA THR A 284 -3.08 -23.21 -22.25
C THR A 284 -2.16 -22.65 -21.18
N ILE A 285 -1.04 -23.34 -20.90
CA ILE A 285 -0.02 -22.86 -19.98
C ILE A 285 0.75 -21.70 -20.61
N ARG A 286 0.97 -20.64 -19.82
CA ARG A 286 1.75 -19.46 -20.23
C ARG A 286 3.12 -19.42 -19.59
N SER A 287 3.19 -19.75 -18.30
CA SER A 287 4.45 -19.76 -17.57
C SER A 287 4.32 -20.51 -16.26
N THR A 288 5.42 -21.11 -15.81
CA THR A 288 5.57 -21.67 -14.47
C THR A 288 6.72 -20.96 -13.73
N SER A 289 6.62 -20.84 -12.41
CA SER A 289 7.69 -20.26 -11.60
C SER A 289 7.66 -20.79 -10.17
N LEU A 290 8.84 -20.87 -9.54
CA LEU A 290 8.98 -21.22 -8.13
C LEU A 290 9.42 -20.01 -7.32
N TRP A 291 8.91 -19.90 -6.09
CA TRP A 291 9.23 -18.81 -5.17
C TRP A 291 9.12 -19.27 -3.71
N GLY A 292 9.81 -18.57 -2.81
CA GLY A 292 9.82 -18.85 -1.38
C GLY A 292 9.03 -17.84 -0.57
N ASN A 293 8.34 -18.30 0.46
CA ASN A 293 7.65 -17.45 1.44
C ASN A 293 8.66 -16.88 2.44
N ASN A 294 8.52 -15.59 2.76
CA ASN A 294 9.43 -14.92 3.69
C ASN A 294 8.67 -14.34 4.88
N LYS A 295 9.32 -14.20 6.03
CA LYS A 295 8.83 -13.48 7.21
C LYS A 295 9.94 -12.57 7.69
N MET A 296 10.22 -11.51 6.95
CA MET A 296 11.40 -10.68 7.21
C MET A 296 11.08 -9.20 7.01
N TYR A 297 11.51 -8.36 7.94
CA TYR A 297 11.39 -6.91 7.83
C TYR A 297 12.65 -6.22 8.32
N ALA A 298 12.99 -5.10 7.70
CA ALA A 298 14.03 -4.21 8.18
C ALA A 298 13.51 -3.41 9.39
N THR A 299 14.31 -3.26 10.43
CA THR A 299 13.99 -2.36 11.56
C THR A 299 14.44 -0.92 11.29
N ARG A 300 15.18 -0.72 10.19
CA ARG A 300 15.59 0.58 9.69
C ARG A 300 15.54 0.62 8.17
N TYR A 301 14.96 1.66 7.59
CA TYR A 301 14.74 1.85 6.16
C TYR A 301 15.74 2.84 5.55
N ARG A 302 16.42 3.64 6.38
CA ARG A 302 17.36 4.68 5.96
C ARG A 302 18.76 4.45 6.49
N ALA A 303 19.78 4.69 5.66
CA ALA A 303 21.15 4.88 6.10
C ALA A 303 21.80 6.05 5.34
N GLY A 304 21.96 7.19 6.01
CA GLY A 304 22.52 8.41 5.43
C GLY A 304 21.61 8.99 4.34
N ARG A 305 22.10 9.02 3.10
CA ARG A 305 21.39 9.56 1.92
C ARG A 305 20.67 8.47 1.11
N VAL A 306 20.62 7.23 1.61
CA VAL A 306 19.97 6.09 0.94
C VAL A 306 18.77 5.60 1.73
N PHE A 307 17.65 5.41 1.03
CA PHE A 307 16.35 4.99 1.56
C PHE A 307 15.89 3.73 0.85
N CYS A 308 15.51 2.68 1.57
CA CYS A 308 14.97 1.45 0.99
C CYS A 308 13.45 1.34 1.21
N MET A 309 12.74 0.78 0.23
CA MET A 309 11.27 0.69 0.24
C MET A 309 10.75 -0.57 -0.45
N GLY A 310 9.48 -0.91 -0.20
CA GLY A 310 8.87 -2.12 -0.76
C GLY A 310 9.52 -3.41 -0.26
N ASP A 311 9.54 -4.44 -1.11
CA ASP A 311 10.13 -5.74 -0.78
C ASP A 311 11.62 -5.68 -0.37
N ALA A 312 12.32 -4.57 -0.63
CA ALA A 312 13.67 -4.36 -0.10
C ALA A 312 13.69 -4.42 1.43
N VAL A 313 12.60 -4.02 2.09
CA VAL A 313 12.52 -3.80 3.54
C VAL A 313 11.33 -4.50 4.23
N HIS A 314 10.34 -5.01 3.50
CA HIS A 314 9.26 -5.84 4.06
C HIS A 314 8.96 -7.02 3.14
N ARG A 315 9.18 -8.25 3.62
CA ARG A 315 9.06 -9.48 2.84
C ARG A 315 8.13 -10.43 3.57
N HIS A 316 7.00 -10.71 2.94
CA HIS A 316 5.94 -11.50 3.52
C HIS A 316 5.23 -12.35 2.45
N PRO A 317 4.44 -13.36 2.86
CA PRO A 317 3.59 -14.11 1.95
C PRO A 317 2.49 -13.23 1.33
N PRO A 318 1.84 -13.66 0.24
CA PRO A 318 0.86 -12.84 -0.47
C PRO A 318 -0.47 -12.64 0.28
N SER A 319 -0.69 -13.35 1.40
CA SER A 319 -1.85 -13.16 2.27
C SER A 319 -2.12 -11.68 2.57
N ASN A 320 -3.41 -11.34 2.63
CA ASN A 320 -3.96 -9.98 2.70
C ASN A 320 -3.71 -9.07 1.48
N GLY A 321 -2.77 -9.39 0.57
CA GLY A 321 -2.44 -8.52 -0.57
C GLY A 321 -1.74 -7.20 -0.19
N LEU A 322 -1.09 -7.11 0.96
CA LEU A 322 -0.59 -5.83 1.51
C LEU A 322 0.68 -5.29 0.82
N GLY A 323 1.56 -6.14 0.29
CA GLY A 323 2.94 -5.75 -0.06
C GLY A 323 3.05 -4.65 -1.11
N SER A 324 2.33 -4.77 -2.23
CA SER A 324 2.35 -3.73 -3.27
C SER A 324 1.67 -2.43 -2.82
N ASN A 325 0.62 -2.52 -2.00
CA ASN A 325 -0.05 -1.35 -1.44
C ASN A 325 0.87 -0.57 -0.49
N THR A 326 1.54 -1.27 0.41
CA THR A 326 2.52 -0.68 1.33
C THR A 326 3.72 -0.12 0.59
N SER A 327 4.17 -0.77 -0.49
CA SER A 327 5.22 -0.27 -1.38
C SER A 327 4.89 1.09 -2.00
N VAL A 328 3.65 1.28 -2.50
CA VAL A 328 3.19 2.57 -3.04
C VAL A 328 3.12 3.63 -1.93
N GLN A 329 2.66 3.25 -0.75
CA GLN A 329 2.60 4.15 0.41
C GLN A 329 3.98 4.57 0.91
N ASP A 330 4.99 3.68 0.87
CA ASP A 330 6.37 4.02 1.21
C ASP A 330 6.91 5.13 0.29
N ALA A 331 6.69 4.98 -1.01
CA ALA A 331 7.08 5.98 -2.00
C ALA A 331 6.38 7.32 -1.80
N TYR A 332 5.06 7.28 -1.58
CA TYR A 332 4.25 8.49 -1.38
C TYR A 332 4.62 9.24 -0.10
N ASN A 333 4.97 8.51 0.97
CA ASN A 333 5.47 9.10 2.21
C ASN A 333 6.83 9.80 2.05
N LEU A 334 7.74 9.24 1.25
CA LEU A 334 9.10 9.77 1.10
C LEU A 334 9.19 10.91 0.08
N ALA A 335 8.46 10.84 -1.04
CA ALA A 335 8.67 11.72 -2.19
C ALA A 335 8.52 13.21 -1.87
N TRP A 336 7.49 13.59 -1.11
CA TRP A 336 7.28 14.99 -0.72
C TRP A 336 8.36 15.51 0.25
N LYS A 337 8.84 14.64 1.15
CA LYS A 337 9.91 14.97 2.09
C LYS A 337 11.20 15.28 1.34
N LEU A 338 11.56 14.42 0.37
CA LEU A 338 12.70 14.65 -0.51
C LEU A 338 12.53 15.95 -1.32
N ALA A 339 11.35 16.17 -1.91
CA ALA A 339 11.10 17.39 -2.69
C ALA A 339 11.28 18.67 -1.85
N PHE A 340 10.82 18.66 -0.59
CA PHE A 340 10.94 19.81 0.30
C PHE A 340 12.39 20.06 0.72
N VAL A 341 13.13 19.01 1.08
CA VAL A 341 14.56 19.13 1.43
C VAL A 341 15.40 19.58 0.23
N LEU A 342 15.18 19.00 -0.95
CA LEU A 342 15.91 19.36 -2.17
C LEU A 342 15.69 20.80 -2.62
N ARG A 343 14.51 21.37 -2.34
CA ARG A 343 14.19 22.78 -2.61
C ARG A 343 14.62 23.74 -1.48
N GLY A 344 15.23 23.22 -0.41
CA GLY A 344 15.62 24.02 0.76
C GLY A 344 14.46 24.49 1.62
N ALA A 345 13.26 23.91 1.45
CA ALA A 345 12.06 24.25 2.21
C ALA A 345 12.00 23.54 3.58
N ALA A 346 12.79 22.48 3.77
CA ALA A 346 12.89 21.72 5.02
C ALA A 346 14.34 21.29 5.31
N GLY A 347 14.66 21.10 6.59
CA GLY A 347 15.91 20.52 7.06
C GLY A 347 15.97 18.99 6.85
N GLU A 348 17.18 18.43 6.87
CA GLU A 348 17.39 17.00 6.60
C GLU A 348 16.75 16.08 7.66
N ARG A 349 16.46 16.57 8.88
CA ARG A 349 15.78 15.76 9.92
C ARG A 349 14.37 15.38 9.52
N LEU A 350 13.71 16.13 8.62
CA LEU A 350 12.43 15.72 8.06
C LEU A 350 12.52 14.33 7.41
N LEU A 351 13.67 13.97 6.82
CA LEU A 351 13.87 12.67 6.18
C LEU A 351 13.99 11.52 7.19
N ASP A 352 14.29 11.79 8.47
CA ASP A 352 14.30 10.77 9.52
C ASP A 352 12.91 10.22 9.78
N SER A 353 11.87 11.06 9.62
CA SER A 353 10.48 10.64 9.78
C SER A 353 10.06 9.52 8.82
N TYR A 354 10.78 9.29 7.71
CA TYR A 354 10.48 8.16 6.83
C TYR A 354 10.67 6.82 7.56
N ASP A 355 11.78 6.69 8.30
CA ASP A 355 12.10 5.51 9.08
C ASP A 355 11.10 5.33 10.23
N GLU A 356 10.89 6.40 11.00
CA GLU A 356 9.99 6.45 12.16
C GLU A 356 8.55 6.08 11.80
N GLU A 357 8.10 6.41 10.58
CA GLU A 357 6.73 6.19 10.13
C GLU A 357 6.54 4.86 9.41
N ARG A 358 7.48 4.46 8.55
CA ARG A 358 7.28 3.34 7.62
C ARG A 358 7.84 2.01 8.10
N ALA A 359 8.93 2.01 8.88
CA ALA A 359 9.46 0.76 9.43
C ALA A 359 8.45 0.03 10.36
N PRO A 360 7.69 0.72 11.23
CA PRO A 360 6.63 0.09 12.03
C PRO A 360 5.51 -0.51 11.17
N VAL A 361 5.13 0.15 10.07
CA VAL A 361 4.10 -0.36 9.14
C VAL A 361 4.60 -1.61 8.42
N GLY A 362 5.85 -1.62 7.95
CA GLY A 362 6.46 -2.80 7.36
C GLY A 362 6.48 -4.01 8.30
N LYS A 363 6.84 -3.79 9.57
CA LYS A 363 6.75 -4.83 10.60
C LYS A 363 5.32 -5.32 10.78
N GLN A 364 4.35 -4.41 10.89
CA GLN A 364 2.93 -4.75 11.08
C GLN A 364 2.42 -5.66 9.96
N ILE A 365 2.66 -5.30 8.70
CA ILE A 365 2.13 -6.07 7.55
C ILE A 365 2.80 -7.44 7.43
N VAL A 366 4.10 -7.55 7.74
CA VAL A 366 4.81 -8.83 7.67
C VAL A 366 4.26 -9.80 8.73
N LEU A 367 4.02 -9.30 9.94
CA LEU A 367 3.44 -10.12 11.01
C LEU A 367 1.98 -10.51 10.72
N ARG A 368 1.18 -9.58 10.18
CA ARG A 368 -0.23 -9.83 9.85
C ARG A 368 -0.37 -10.88 8.73
N ALA A 369 0.37 -10.71 7.62
CA ALA A 369 0.30 -11.64 6.49
C ALA A 369 0.74 -13.06 6.87
N ASN A 370 1.79 -13.20 7.69
CA ASN A 370 2.21 -14.52 8.18
C ASN A 370 1.17 -15.15 9.12
N LYS A 371 0.57 -14.36 10.02
CA LYS A 371 -0.49 -14.85 10.89
C LYS A 371 -1.72 -15.32 10.10
N SER A 372 -2.04 -14.68 8.98
CA SER A 372 -3.17 -15.08 8.13
C SER A 372 -2.96 -16.44 7.44
N ILE A 373 -1.72 -16.86 7.20
CA ILE A 373 -1.41 -18.24 6.80
C ILE A 373 -1.66 -19.21 7.95
N GLU A 374 -1.15 -18.90 9.15
CA GLU A 374 -1.35 -19.72 10.35
C GLU A 374 -2.85 -19.94 10.65
N GLU A 375 -3.70 -18.97 10.31
CA GLU A 375 -5.16 -19.00 10.47
C GLU A 375 -5.90 -19.91 9.46
N PHE A 376 -5.20 -20.63 8.56
CA PHE A 376 -5.80 -21.76 7.82
C PHE A 376 -5.88 -23.04 8.68
N GLY A 377 -5.07 -23.19 9.73
CA GLY A 377 -5.08 -24.37 10.62
C GLY A 377 -6.47 -24.73 11.15
N PRO A 378 -7.26 -23.78 11.70
CA PRO A 378 -8.62 -24.05 12.17
C PRO A 378 -9.58 -24.58 11.10
N LEU A 379 -9.34 -24.26 9.82
CA LEU A 379 -10.14 -24.80 8.72
C LEU A 379 -9.87 -26.31 8.54
N TYR A 380 -8.61 -26.70 8.59
CA TYR A 380 -8.18 -28.10 8.55
C TYR A 380 -8.70 -28.89 9.76
N ASP A 381 -8.56 -28.33 10.96
CA ASP A 381 -9.11 -28.91 12.19
C ASP A 381 -10.63 -29.12 12.10
N ALA A 382 -11.37 -28.12 11.59
CA ALA A 382 -12.81 -28.20 11.40
C ALA A 382 -13.22 -29.25 10.37
N LEU A 383 -12.38 -29.52 9.37
CA LEU A 383 -12.61 -30.58 8.39
C LEU A 383 -12.08 -31.94 8.85
N GLY A 384 -11.47 -32.02 10.04
CA GLY A 384 -11.11 -33.27 10.70
C GLY A 384 -9.79 -33.88 10.23
N PHE A 385 -8.90 -33.12 9.59
CA PHE A 385 -7.58 -33.60 9.20
C PHE A 385 -6.50 -32.56 9.48
N THR A 386 -5.31 -33.04 9.84
CA THR A 386 -4.12 -32.20 10.09
C THR A 386 -2.97 -32.53 9.13
N ASP A 387 -3.20 -33.51 8.25
CA ASP A 387 -2.32 -33.99 7.20
C ASP A 387 -3.23 -34.48 6.06
N THR A 388 -2.88 -34.17 4.82
CA THR A 388 -3.61 -34.61 3.62
C THR A 388 -3.04 -35.87 2.96
N SER A 389 -2.13 -36.58 3.64
CA SER A 389 -1.46 -37.80 3.14
C SER A 389 -2.39 -38.98 2.85
N ASP A 390 -3.61 -39.00 3.41
CA ASP A 390 -4.67 -39.97 3.09
C ASP A 390 -5.85 -39.28 2.37
N PRO A 391 -5.88 -39.30 1.02
CA PRO A 391 -6.96 -38.70 0.24
C PRO A 391 -8.34 -39.30 0.51
N GLU A 392 -8.43 -40.59 0.81
CA GLU A 392 -9.72 -41.26 1.02
C GLU A 392 -10.33 -40.79 2.33
N LEU A 393 -9.52 -40.76 3.40
CA LEU A 393 -9.94 -40.27 4.71
C LEU A 393 -10.30 -38.78 4.68
N MET A 394 -9.50 -37.96 3.99
CA MET A 394 -9.79 -36.53 3.80
C MET A 394 -11.16 -36.33 3.13
N ASN A 395 -11.44 -37.06 2.05
CA ASN A 395 -12.72 -37.01 1.36
C ASN A 395 -13.88 -37.53 2.21
N GLU A 396 -13.67 -38.57 3.00
CA GLU A 396 -14.66 -39.10 3.94
C GLU A 396 -15.03 -38.04 4.99
N HIS A 397 -14.04 -37.43 5.64
CA HIS A 397 -14.27 -36.39 6.65
C HIS A 397 -14.95 -35.15 6.08
N MET A 398 -14.57 -34.73 4.86
CA MET A 398 -15.27 -33.64 4.17
C MET A 398 -16.72 -34.01 3.91
N ARG A 399 -17.04 -35.22 3.41
CA ARG A 399 -18.43 -35.64 3.16
C ARG A 399 -19.23 -35.78 4.46
N ALA A 400 -18.60 -36.20 5.56
CA ALA A 400 -19.26 -36.41 6.84
C ALA A 400 -19.96 -35.15 7.38
N ARG A 401 -19.51 -33.96 6.98
CA ARG A 401 -20.13 -32.67 7.36
C ARG A 401 -21.58 -32.53 6.90
N ALA A 402 -21.98 -33.27 5.86
CA ALA A 402 -23.34 -33.26 5.33
C ALA A 402 -24.29 -34.22 6.07
N ASN A 403 -23.79 -35.05 6.98
CA ASN A 403 -24.60 -36.01 7.71
C ASN A 403 -25.57 -35.32 8.69
N ASP A 404 -26.69 -35.99 8.96
CA ASP A 404 -27.68 -35.59 9.96
C ASP A 404 -27.31 -36.17 11.34
N THR A 405 -26.18 -35.71 11.88
CA THR A 405 -25.68 -36.12 13.20
C THR A 405 -25.23 -34.92 14.04
N PRO A 406 -25.23 -35.04 15.39
CA PRO A 406 -24.65 -34.02 16.27
C PRO A 406 -23.18 -33.70 15.97
N GLU A 407 -22.40 -34.71 15.55
CA GLU A 407 -21.00 -34.58 15.17
C GLU A 407 -20.86 -33.68 13.94
N ALA A 408 -21.62 -33.96 12.87
CA ALA A 408 -21.62 -33.15 11.66
C ALA A 408 -22.14 -31.73 11.92
N ALA A 409 -23.11 -31.54 12.82
CA ALA A 409 -23.56 -30.23 13.25
C ALA A 409 -22.44 -29.41 13.94
N ARG A 410 -21.64 -30.06 14.81
CA ARG A 410 -20.45 -29.42 15.41
C ARG A 410 -19.40 -29.09 14.36
N GLN A 411 -19.14 -30.01 13.43
CA GLN A 411 -18.22 -29.79 12.32
C GLN A 411 -18.61 -28.56 11.48
N ARG A 412 -19.90 -28.42 11.12
CA ARG A 412 -20.42 -27.24 10.38
C ARG A 412 -20.32 -25.94 11.17
N GLU A 413 -20.43 -25.97 12.50
CA GLU A 413 -20.23 -24.79 13.36
C GLU A 413 -18.74 -24.41 13.43
N GLN A 414 -17.84 -25.37 13.64
CA GLN A 414 -16.40 -25.14 13.64
C GLN A 414 -15.91 -24.58 12.30
N LEU A 415 -16.44 -25.12 11.19
CA LEU A 415 -16.14 -24.63 9.85
C LEU A 415 -16.60 -23.18 9.66
N ARG A 416 -17.79 -22.81 10.14
CA ARG A 416 -18.26 -21.41 10.10
C ARG A 416 -17.32 -20.48 10.88
N GLN A 417 -16.90 -20.88 12.07
CA GLN A 417 -15.96 -20.09 12.89
C GLN A 417 -14.58 -19.96 12.22
N ALA A 418 -14.09 -21.03 11.60
CA ALA A 418 -12.83 -21.02 10.85
C ALA A 418 -12.89 -20.09 9.63
N LEU A 419 -14.01 -20.08 8.91
CA LEU A 419 -14.24 -19.19 7.77
C LEU A 419 -14.39 -17.73 8.22
N GLU A 420 -15.07 -17.46 9.34
CA GLU A 420 -15.17 -16.11 9.93
C GLU A 420 -13.79 -15.57 10.32
N LEU A 421 -12.89 -16.42 10.83
CA LEU A 421 -11.51 -16.03 11.15
C LEU A 421 -10.76 -15.48 9.92
N LYS A 422 -11.16 -15.87 8.70
CA LYS A 422 -10.55 -15.35 7.46
C LYS A 422 -10.89 -13.89 7.17
N ASP A 423 -11.77 -13.25 7.94
CA ASP A 423 -11.92 -11.79 7.91
C ASP A 423 -10.60 -11.05 8.20
N TYR A 424 -9.71 -11.64 9.01
CA TYR A 424 -8.39 -11.07 9.29
C TYR A 424 -7.42 -11.18 8.09
N GLU A 425 -7.76 -11.96 7.07
CA GLU A 425 -7.04 -11.97 5.80
C GLU A 425 -7.68 -11.02 4.79
N PHE A 426 -9.01 -11.11 4.61
CA PHE A 426 -9.68 -10.50 3.47
C PHE A 426 -10.44 -9.21 3.76
N ASN A 427 -10.66 -8.89 5.03
CA ASN A 427 -11.41 -7.71 5.46
C ASN A 427 -10.70 -6.95 6.59
N ALA A 428 -9.37 -6.99 6.63
CA ALA A 428 -8.50 -6.33 7.60
C ALA A 428 -8.37 -4.81 7.35
N HIS A 429 -9.51 -4.12 7.28
CA HIS A 429 -9.63 -2.72 6.88
C HIS A 429 -8.88 -1.75 7.81
N GLY A 430 -8.81 -2.09 9.10
CA GLY A 430 -8.04 -1.34 10.07
C GLY A 430 -6.52 -1.45 9.83
N VAL A 431 -6.03 -2.61 9.39
CA VAL A 431 -4.63 -2.77 8.94
C VAL A 431 -4.37 -1.96 7.66
N GLU A 432 -5.31 -1.95 6.73
CA GLU A 432 -5.19 -1.26 5.44
C GLU A 432 -5.14 0.27 5.57
N LEU A 433 -5.98 0.87 6.44
CA LEU A 433 -6.17 2.34 6.52
C LEU A 433 -5.81 2.98 7.86
N GLY A 434 -5.67 2.18 8.92
CA GLY A 434 -5.58 2.66 10.31
C GLY A 434 -4.19 3.11 10.75
N GLN A 435 -3.30 3.50 9.83
CA GLN A 435 -1.96 3.94 10.20
C GLN A 435 -2.00 5.25 11.01
N ARG A 436 -1.30 5.25 12.15
CA ARG A 436 -1.13 6.40 13.04
C ARG A 436 0.36 6.62 13.28
N TYR A 437 0.91 7.68 12.69
CA TYR A 437 2.33 7.98 12.72
C TYR A 437 2.80 8.69 13.98
N ARG A 438 4.06 8.45 14.35
CA ARG A 438 4.77 9.11 15.46
C ARG A 438 6.18 9.42 14.97
N SER A 439 6.49 10.69 14.75
CA SER A 439 7.76 11.10 14.14
C SER A 439 8.04 12.58 14.39
N CYS A 440 9.22 13.04 13.98
CA CYS A 440 9.56 14.46 13.95
C CYS A 440 8.67 15.29 12.99
N ALA A 441 7.96 14.65 12.06
CA ALA A 441 7.04 15.30 11.11
C ALA A 441 5.60 15.42 11.63
N ILE A 442 5.37 15.11 12.91
CA ILE A 442 4.07 15.19 13.59
C ILE A 442 4.23 16.03 14.86
N VAL A 443 3.38 17.03 15.05
CA VAL A 443 3.33 17.83 16.29
C VAL A 443 2.14 17.33 17.13
N PRO A 444 2.38 16.72 18.30
CA PRO A 444 1.31 16.29 19.19
C PRO A 444 0.48 17.48 19.67
N ASP A 445 -0.84 17.29 19.79
CA ASP A 445 -1.77 18.32 20.28
C ASP A 445 -2.01 18.22 21.81
N GLY A 446 -1.24 17.36 22.49
CA GLY A 446 -1.37 17.09 23.93
C GLY A 446 -2.51 16.14 24.32
N THR A 447 -3.31 15.66 23.37
CA THR A 447 -4.39 14.70 23.64
C THR A 447 -3.89 13.25 23.61
N SER A 448 -4.53 12.38 24.39
CA SER A 448 -4.30 10.94 24.32
C SER A 448 -4.79 10.38 22.99
N GLU A 449 -4.08 9.37 22.46
CA GLU A 449 -4.52 8.65 21.27
C GLU A 449 -5.94 8.09 21.46
N PRO A 450 -6.87 8.33 20.51
CA PRO A 450 -8.24 7.82 20.61
C PRO A 450 -8.28 6.28 20.66
N PRO A 451 -9.06 5.69 21.60
CA PRO A 451 -9.14 4.25 21.71
C PRO A 451 -9.86 3.63 20.51
N TYR A 452 -9.52 2.38 20.20
CA TYR A 452 -10.26 1.58 19.23
C TYR A 452 -11.55 1.06 19.87
N THR A 453 -12.70 1.31 19.24
CA THR A 453 -14.02 0.88 19.74
C THR A 453 -14.46 -0.50 19.22
N ARG A 454 -13.76 -1.00 18.21
CA ARG A 454 -13.92 -2.32 17.58
C ARG A 454 -12.53 -2.92 17.38
N ASP A 455 -12.44 -4.16 16.92
CA ASP A 455 -11.16 -4.76 16.56
C ASP A 455 -10.38 -3.85 15.59
N ARG A 456 -9.15 -3.49 15.97
CA ARG A 456 -8.34 -2.50 15.25
C ARG A 456 -7.74 -3.02 13.94
N ASP A 457 -7.67 -4.34 13.78
CA ASP A 457 -7.15 -4.94 12.55
C ASP A 457 -8.29 -5.03 11.53
N LEU A 458 -9.51 -5.37 11.97
CA LEU A 458 -10.67 -5.53 11.10
C LEU A 458 -11.35 -4.21 10.73
N TYR A 459 -11.42 -3.25 11.65
CA TYR A 459 -12.21 -2.04 11.46
C TYR A 459 -11.33 -0.79 11.44
N TYR A 460 -11.57 0.09 10.47
CA TYR A 460 -10.99 1.42 10.43
C TYR A 460 -11.71 2.38 11.41
N HIS A 461 -10.94 3.21 12.11
CA HIS A 461 -11.44 4.21 13.05
C HIS A 461 -10.96 5.60 12.61
N PRO A 462 -11.80 6.38 11.91
CA PRO A 462 -11.42 7.72 11.46
C PRO A 462 -11.18 8.64 12.66
N THR A 463 -10.12 9.44 12.59
CA THR A 463 -9.82 10.50 13.55
C THR A 463 -8.86 11.51 12.92
N THR A 464 -8.88 12.75 13.40
CA THR A 464 -7.84 13.74 13.05
C THR A 464 -6.70 13.81 14.06
N TRP A 465 -6.57 12.82 14.96
CA TRP A 465 -5.45 12.78 15.91
C TRP A 465 -4.09 12.85 15.15
N PRO A 466 -3.16 13.74 15.54
CA PRO A 466 -1.90 13.95 14.81
C PRO A 466 -1.14 12.64 14.55
N GLY A 467 -0.86 12.35 13.29
CA GLY A 467 -0.29 11.10 12.80
C GLY A 467 -1.28 10.22 12.05
N ALA A 468 -2.59 10.35 12.30
CA ALA A 468 -3.62 9.61 11.60
C ALA A 468 -3.79 10.08 10.15
N ARG A 469 -4.27 9.18 9.30
CA ARG A 469 -4.75 9.50 7.96
C ARG A 469 -6.00 10.40 8.04
N LEU A 470 -6.08 11.44 7.20
CA LEU A 470 -7.23 12.34 7.16
C LEU A 470 -8.54 11.55 6.93
N PRO A 471 -9.59 11.73 7.76
CA PRO A 471 -10.88 11.10 7.52
C PRO A 471 -11.51 11.52 6.19
N HIS A 472 -12.12 10.56 5.49
CA HIS A 472 -12.95 10.84 4.32
C HIS A 472 -14.33 11.37 4.75
N CYS A 473 -14.80 12.42 4.09
CA CYS A 473 -16.22 12.68 3.93
C CYS A 473 -16.49 13.46 2.64
N TRP A 474 -17.75 13.51 2.22
CA TRP A 474 -18.18 14.25 1.04
C TRP A 474 -18.48 15.71 1.35
N LEU A 475 -17.76 16.60 0.69
CA LEU A 475 -18.01 18.03 0.63
C LEU A 475 -18.61 18.41 -0.72
N GLY A 476 -19.14 19.62 -0.81
CA GLY A 476 -19.67 20.20 -2.03
C GLY A 476 -18.74 21.28 -2.57
N HIS A 477 -18.46 21.25 -3.87
CA HIS A 477 -17.72 22.27 -4.59
C HIS A 477 -18.33 22.44 -5.99
N GLU A 478 -18.76 23.65 -6.35
CA GLU A 478 -19.34 23.96 -7.66
C GLU A 478 -20.43 22.97 -8.13
N GLY A 479 -21.31 22.55 -7.21
CA GLY A 479 -22.41 21.60 -7.50
C GLY A 479 -22.00 20.12 -7.59
N HIS A 480 -20.72 19.80 -7.37
CA HIS A 480 -20.19 18.44 -7.38
C HIS A 480 -19.77 17.98 -5.99
N LYS A 481 -19.73 16.67 -5.78
CA LYS A 481 -19.13 16.06 -4.59
C LYS A 481 -17.62 16.02 -4.73
N VAL A 482 -16.91 16.45 -3.68
CA VAL A 482 -15.46 16.32 -3.55
C VAL A 482 -15.13 15.71 -2.18
N SER A 483 -14.12 14.86 -2.11
CA SER A 483 -13.66 14.27 -0.85
C SER A 483 -12.82 15.28 -0.07
N THR A 484 -12.80 15.19 1.25
CA THR A 484 -11.74 15.83 2.07
C THR A 484 -10.32 15.46 1.62
N HIS A 485 -10.11 14.30 1.01
CA HIS A 485 -8.83 13.91 0.41
C HIS A 485 -8.49 14.67 -0.87
N ASP A 486 -9.49 15.23 -1.57
CA ASP A 486 -9.27 16.04 -2.78
C ASP A 486 -8.78 17.46 -2.43
N LEU A 487 -8.99 17.88 -1.17
CA LEU A 487 -8.55 19.18 -0.64
C LEU A 487 -7.10 19.14 -0.14
N ALA A 488 -6.66 17.98 0.35
CA ALA A 488 -5.28 17.69 0.76
C ALA A 488 -4.49 17.06 -0.40
N GLY A 489 -3.21 16.75 -0.16
CA GLY A 489 -2.35 16.15 -1.18
C GLY A 489 -1.72 17.17 -2.12
N LYS A 490 -1.53 16.79 -3.39
CA LYS A 490 -1.03 17.68 -4.45
C LYS A 490 0.34 18.29 -4.18
N GLY A 491 1.16 17.65 -3.34
CA GLY A 491 2.50 18.14 -3.00
C GLY A 491 2.53 19.35 -2.04
N ARG A 492 1.40 19.72 -1.43
CA ARG A 492 1.29 20.89 -0.54
C ARG A 492 0.66 20.56 0.81
N PHE A 493 0.80 21.46 1.77
CA PHE A 493 0.03 21.38 3.02
C PHE A 493 -1.38 21.91 2.81
N ALA A 494 -2.34 21.37 3.56
CA ALA A 494 -3.71 21.86 3.62
C ALA A 494 -4.11 22.13 5.07
N LEU A 495 -4.66 23.31 5.35
CA LEU A 495 -5.16 23.70 6.66
C LEU A 495 -6.69 23.81 6.59
N LEU A 496 -7.38 22.82 7.14
CA LEU A 496 -8.85 22.74 7.12
C LEU A 496 -9.43 23.41 8.36
N THR A 497 -10.38 24.33 8.20
CA THR A 497 -11.06 25.04 9.30
C THR A 497 -12.55 25.29 8.99
N GLY A 498 -13.33 25.73 9.98
CA GLY A 498 -14.73 26.14 9.80
C GLY A 498 -14.91 27.65 9.63
N ILE A 499 -16.16 28.10 9.50
CA ILE A 499 -16.48 29.52 9.24
C ILE A 499 -15.96 30.44 10.35
N SER A 500 -16.10 30.06 11.61
CA SER A 500 -15.58 30.84 12.76
C SER A 500 -14.05 30.85 12.83
N GLY A 501 -13.36 29.95 12.12
CA GLY A 501 -11.91 29.85 12.04
C GLY A 501 -11.27 30.57 10.85
N GLN A 502 -11.96 31.46 10.13
CA GLN A 502 -11.44 32.19 8.95
C GLN A 502 -10.06 32.85 9.14
N ARG A 503 -9.73 33.26 10.37
CA ARG A 503 -8.41 33.82 10.71
C ARG A 503 -7.27 32.79 10.50
N TRP A 504 -7.53 31.48 10.56
CA TRP A 504 -6.58 30.43 10.17
C TRP A 504 -6.26 30.45 8.67
N ALA A 505 -7.23 30.72 7.80
CA ALA A 505 -6.97 30.82 6.36
C ALA A 505 -6.06 32.02 6.04
N ALA A 506 -6.27 33.15 6.72
CA ALA A 506 -5.36 34.29 6.65
C ALA A 506 -3.96 33.97 7.21
N ALA A 507 -3.89 33.26 8.34
CA ALA A 507 -2.63 32.78 8.91
C ALA A 507 -1.88 31.85 7.95
N ALA A 508 -2.57 30.91 7.28
CA ALA A 508 -1.97 30.02 6.29
C ALA A 508 -1.32 30.80 5.14
N GLN A 509 -1.97 31.87 4.65
CA GLN A 509 -1.39 32.73 3.61
C GLN A 509 -0.11 33.44 4.07
N LEU A 510 -0.12 34.00 5.29
CA LEU A 510 1.05 34.69 5.87
C LEU A 510 2.22 33.72 6.10
N VAL A 511 1.95 32.56 6.70
CA VAL A 511 2.97 31.54 6.98
C VAL A 511 3.50 30.91 5.70
N SER A 512 2.64 30.72 4.69
CA SER A 512 3.02 30.25 3.35
C SER A 512 4.07 31.17 2.71
N GLN A 513 3.80 32.48 2.70
CA GLN A 513 4.73 33.47 2.16
C GLN A 513 6.06 33.49 2.93
N ARG A 514 6.00 33.41 4.26
CA ARG A 514 7.19 33.46 5.11
C ARG A 514 8.07 32.22 4.96
N LEU A 515 7.46 31.04 4.95
CA LEU A 515 8.20 29.78 4.85
C LEU A 515 8.57 29.44 3.40
N GLY A 516 7.93 30.07 2.40
CA GLY A 516 8.18 29.76 0.99
C GLY A 516 7.64 28.39 0.59
N ILE A 517 6.57 27.92 1.25
CA ILE A 517 5.89 26.65 0.97
C ILE A 517 4.40 26.92 0.75
N GLU A 518 3.76 26.11 -0.08
CA GLU A 518 2.33 26.25 -0.29
C GLU A 518 1.53 25.63 0.88
N ILE A 519 0.63 26.43 1.44
CA ILE A 519 -0.34 26.03 2.46
C ILE A 519 -1.71 26.51 2.00
N ALA A 520 -2.60 25.58 1.65
CA ALA A 520 -3.97 25.95 1.31
C ALA A 520 -4.80 26.11 2.59
N GLY A 521 -5.16 27.35 2.91
CA GLY A 521 -6.12 27.67 3.98
C GLY A 521 -7.55 27.48 3.49
N LEU A 522 -8.21 26.40 3.92
CA LEU A 522 -9.50 25.95 3.38
C LEU A 522 -10.59 26.09 4.44
N VAL A 523 -11.56 26.97 4.18
CA VAL A 523 -12.70 27.23 5.06
C VAL A 523 -13.90 26.43 4.58
N ILE A 524 -14.33 25.44 5.37
CA ILE A 524 -15.45 24.55 5.06
C ILE A 524 -16.71 25.06 5.77
N GLY A 525 -17.79 25.28 5.01
CA GLY A 525 -19.11 25.61 5.56
C GLY A 525 -20.06 26.30 4.57
N PRO A 526 -21.29 26.60 4.98
CA PRO A 526 -22.30 27.24 4.13
C PRO A 526 -21.79 28.54 3.47
N GLY A 527 -21.98 28.65 2.15
CA GLY A 527 -21.60 29.83 1.36
C GLY A 527 -20.09 30.00 1.14
N ARG A 528 -19.29 28.99 1.45
CA ARG A 528 -17.85 28.93 1.14
C ARG A 528 -17.60 28.08 -0.10
N GLU A 529 -16.37 28.14 -0.60
CA GLU A 529 -15.92 27.34 -1.76
C GLU A 529 -16.18 25.84 -1.55
N TYR A 530 -16.01 25.36 -0.32
CA TYR A 530 -16.32 24.00 0.10
C TYR A 530 -17.42 24.00 1.15
N THR A 531 -18.50 23.27 0.90
CA THR A 531 -19.62 23.12 1.83
C THR A 531 -19.63 21.73 2.45
N ASP A 532 -19.82 21.63 3.77
CA ASP A 532 -20.09 20.35 4.43
C ASP A 532 -21.52 19.90 4.11
N LEU A 533 -21.67 18.95 3.19
CA LEU A 533 -22.99 18.62 2.61
C LEU A 533 -23.92 17.92 3.60
N TYR A 534 -23.35 17.19 4.55
CA TYR A 534 -24.08 16.28 5.43
C TYR A 534 -23.72 16.47 6.91
N ASP A 535 -22.98 17.54 7.23
CA ASP A 535 -22.35 17.77 8.54
C ASP A 535 -21.38 16.63 8.96
N ASP A 536 -20.87 15.87 7.99
CA ASP A 536 -19.94 14.75 8.26
C ASP A 536 -18.58 15.29 8.68
N TRP A 537 -18.10 16.36 8.04
CA TRP A 537 -16.83 16.98 8.44
C TRP A 537 -16.93 17.55 9.86
N ALA A 538 -18.03 18.22 10.20
CA ALA A 538 -18.28 18.70 11.55
C ALA A 538 -18.23 17.58 12.60
N ARG A 539 -18.68 16.36 12.26
CA ARG A 539 -18.62 15.17 13.14
C ARG A 539 -17.23 14.53 13.21
N LEU A 540 -16.46 14.57 12.13
CA LEU A 540 -15.19 13.84 11.98
C LEU A 540 -13.94 14.67 12.31
N ARG A 541 -14.03 16.00 12.33
CA ARG A 541 -12.86 16.87 12.45
C ARG A 541 -12.15 16.85 13.81
N ASP A 542 -12.79 16.32 14.85
CA ASP A 542 -12.30 16.26 16.24
C ASP A 542 -11.75 17.59 16.82
N VAL A 543 -12.21 18.73 16.27
CA VAL A 543 -11.88 20.09 16.71
C VAL A 543 -13.15 20.96 16.69
N ALA A 544 -13.13 22.07 17.43
CA ALA A 544 -14.22 23.06 17.36
C ALA A 544 -14.29 23.72 15.98
N GLU A 545 -15.36 24.46 15.70
CA GLU A 545 -15.56 25.09 14.39
C GLU A 545 -14.48 26.15 14.07
N ASP A 546 -13.99 26.83 15.10
CA ASP A 546 -12.90 27.79 15.02
C ASP A 546 -11.52 27.14 15.11
N GLY A 547 -11.45 25.83 15.36
CA GLY A 547 -10.21 25.05 15.31
C GLY A 547 -9.69 24.81 13.89
N CYS A 548 -8.58 24.10 13.78
CA CYS A 548 -8.00 23.74 12.49
C CYS A 548 -7.33 22.36 12.50
N VAL A 549 -7.26 21.73 11.32
CA VAL A 549 -6.53 20.48 11.07
C VAL A 549 -5.51 20.71 9.96
N LEU A 550 -4.22 20.57 10.27
CA LEU A 550 -3.11 20.69 9.32
C LEU A 550 -2.78 19.31 8.75
N VAL A 551 -2.89 19.18 7.42
CA VAL A 551 -2.72 17.94 6.68
C VAL A 551 -1.50 18.04 5.76
N ARG A 552 -0.67 17.00 5.78
CA ARG A 552 0.54 16.84 4.97
C ARG A 552 0.23 16.58 3.49
N PRO A 553 1.23 16.73 2.61
CA PRO A 553 1.13 16.29 1.22
C PRO A 553 0.79 14.81 1.04
N ASP A 554 1.05 13.95 2.04
CA ASP A 554 0.67 12.54 2.00
C ASP A 554 -0.68 12.22 2.67
N ALA A 555 -1.51 13.24 2.91
CA ALA A 555 -2.85 13.13 3.51
C ALA A 555 -2.89 12.58 4.95
N HIS A 556 -1.77 12.63 5.69
CA HIS A 556 -1.76 12.43 7.13
C HIS A 556 -1.88 13.77 7.88
N VAL A 557 -2.58 13.76 9.01
CA VAL A 557 -2.68 14.93 9.88
C VAL A 557 -1.35 15.15 10.57
N ALA A 558 -0.73 16.31 10.35
CA ALA A 558 0.54 16.70 10.96
C ALA A 558 0.36 17.33 12.34
N TRP A 559 -0.73 18.09 12.49
CA TRP A 559 -1.03 18.89 13.68
C TRP A 559 -2.50 19.32 13.65
N ARG A 560 -3.06 19.68 14.81
CA ARG A 560 -4.38 20.33 14.90
C ARG A 560 -4.45 21.28 16.10
N ALA A 561 -5.32 22.27 16.01
CA ALA A 561 -5.67 23.17 17.10
C ALA A 561 -7.15 23.02 17.43
N GLN A 562 -7.47 22.88 18.72
CA GLN A 562 -8.86 22.65 19.16
C GLN A 562 -9.77 23.85 18.93
N THR A 563 -9.25 25.05 19.10
CA THR A 563 -9.95 26.34 18.99
C THR A 563 -8.98 27.37 18.42
N ILE A 564 -9.47 28.54 18.01
CA ILE A 564 -8.57 29.58 17.52
C ILE A 564 -7.83 30.30 18.66
N PRO A 565 -6.49 30.47 18.58
CA PRO A 565 -5.75 31.26 19.56
C PRO A 565 -5.82 32.76 19.26
N ASP A 566 -5.18 33.55 20.14
CA ASP A 566 -5.00 34.99 19.94
C ASP A 566 -4.13 35.28 18.71
N ASP A 567 -3.10 34.46 18.45
CA ASP A 567 -2.23 34.58 17.27
C ASP A 567 -2.13 33.25 16.49
N PRO A 568 -3.06 32.98 15.56
CA PRO A 568 -3.04 31.75 14.76
C PRO A 568 -1.84 31.67 13.81
N ALA A 569 -1.26 32.80 13.40
CA ALA A 569 -0.10 32.78 12.51
C ALA A 569 1.14 32.30 13.26
N ALA A 570 1.35 32.76 14.50
CA ALA A 570 2.45 32.31 15.33
C ALA A 570 2.37 30.81 15.66
N GLU A 571 1.20 30.29 16.03
CA GLU A 571 1.03 28.86 16.33
C GLU A 571 1.23 27.97 15.11
N LEU A 572 0.62 28.33 13.97
CA LEU A 572 0.78 27.58 12.73
C LEU A 572 2.24 27.58 12.26
N ARG A 573 2.92 28.73 12.35
CA ARG A 573 4.35 28.86 12.04
C ARG A 573 5.17 27.92 12.92
N SER A 574 4.96 27.96 14.24
CA SER A 574 5.70 27.10 15.17
C SER A 574 5.50 25.61 14.89
N ALA A 575 4.28 25.19 14.55
CA ALA A 575 4.02 23.80 14.19
C ALA A 575 4.77 23.40 12.91
N LEU A 576 4.73 24.24 11.86
CA LEU A 576 5.40 23.97 10.59
C LEU A 576 6.92 24.05 10.69
N GLU A 577 7.49 24.99 11.44
CA GLU A 577 8.94 25.06 11.70
C GLU A 577 9.42 23.78 12.39
N SER A 578 8.65 23.23 13.33
CA SER A 578 8.95 21.93 13.96
C SER A 578 8.90 20.77 12.97
N ILE A 579 7.84 20.70 12.15
CA ILE A 579 7.64 19.62 11.16
C ILE A 579 8.74 19.64 10.10
N LEU A 580 9.10 20.84 9.63
CA LEU A 580 10.04 21.06 8.53
C LEU A 580 11.49 21.16 9.00
N ASP A 581 11.76 20.97 10.29
CA ASP A 581 13.09 21.08 10.87
C ASP A 581 13.77 22.41 10.53
N ARG A 582 13.07 23.52 10.80
CA ARG A 582 13.58 24.89 10.60
C ARG A 582 13.84 25.55 11.95
N GLU A 583 14.90 26.35 12.02
CA GLU A 583 15.17 27.16 13.20
C GLU A 583 14.08 28.24 13.37
N PRO A 584 13.62 28.50 14.61
CA PRO A 584 12.71 29.60 14.86
C PRO A 584 13.41 30.92 14.53
N GLU A 585 12.83 31.74 13.67
CA GLU A 585 13.36 33.09 13.45
C GLU A 585 13.23 33.93 14.75
N SER A 586 14.28 34.70 15.08
CA SER A 586 14.25 35.58 16.25
C SER A 586 13.15 36.64 16.15
N VAL A 587 12.47 36.90 17.28
CA VAL A 587 11.33 37.83 17.46
C VAL A 587 11.58 39.26 16.92
N ASP A 588 12.83 39.68 16.74
CA ASP A 588 13.17 41.02 16.23
C ASP A 588 12.73 41.27 14.77
N ASN A 589 12.58 40.24 13.95
CA ASN A 589 12.07 40.40 12.57
C ASN A 589 10.54 40.62 12.51
N ASP A 590 9.79 40.15 13.51
CA ASP A 590 8.32 40.33 13.56
C ASP A 590 7.94 41.79 13.82
N ARG A 591 8.78 42.54 14.55
CA ARG A 591 8.60 43.99 14.76
C ARG A 591 8.95 44.83 13.53
N ALA A 592 9.95 44.42 12.74
CA ALA A 592 10.39 45.18 11.57
C ALA A 592 9.34 45.19 10.44
N LEU A 593 8.59 44.10 10.27
CA LEU A 593 7.55 43.98 9.24
C LEU A 593 6.20 44.56 9.68
N ALA A 594 5.84 44.48 10.96
CA ALA A 594 4.65 45.15 11.49
C ALA A 594 4.74 46.68 11.33
N LEU A 595 5.94 47.26 11.47
CA LEU A 595 6.20 48.68 11.26
C LEU A 595 6.17 49.10 9.77
N GLN A 596 6.46 48.20 8.83
CA GLN A 596 6.35 48.49 7.39
C GLN A 596 4.90 48.50 6.88
N GLY A 597 3.97 47.84 7.58
CA GLY A 597 2.54 47.87 7.27
C GLY A 597 1.81 49.13 7.77
N GLU A 598 2.40 49.90 8.71
CA GLU A 598 1.82 51.13 9.24
C GLU A 598 2.26 52.40 8.50
N GLU A 599 3.38 52.37 7.75
CA GLU A 599 3.84 53.52 6.94
C GLU A 599 3.11 53.67 5.58
N THR A 600 2.12 52.82 5.27
CA THR A 600 1.34 52.93 4.02
C THR A 600 -0.17 53.16 4.23
N LYS A 601 -0.56 53.85 5.32
CA LYS A 601 -1.93 54.33 5.54
C LYS A 601 -2.07 55.84 5.41
#